data_AF-A0A939UY60-F1
#
_entry.id   AF-A0A939UY60-F1
#
_cell.length_a   1.000
_cell.length_b   1.000
_cell.length_c   1.000
_cell.angle_alpha   90.00
_cell.angle_beta   90.00
_cell.angle_gamma   90.00
#
_symmetry.space_group_name_H-M   'P 1'
#
loop_
_entity.id
_entity.type
_entity.pdbx_description
1 polymer ?
#
loop_
_entity_poly.entity_id
_entity_poly.type
_entity_poly.pdbx_seq_one_letter_code
_entity_poly.pdbx_strand_id
1 'polypeptide(L)'
;MGYPLYIEASEETLRKLNEKFKPVAEDRFLYSLQQKRWTIEEVHTFNARLQISYSYTQNEYERIQELRKTYNREYPTNHKKYLSTAIELMGKIRSTLSGYKKIVDGFRPRKKRGRKVKEGVTDYDRTSLFRGTYSQDAFGWEAYPDKEIVKDMLKNLNDYLKLARMCLELCLEVIDEEKEIRNTPDWAYALYQDSFDRSVSNQRLMIEYMKGKDEDIDNEIVKAMEEAEDVKQLIAELYHAFSYADFNFYCVCKTISDGRKVGLTPEESTLFGKANADKVIRIRALLDHIQELAKERDDVIGWEGMLDGEFVMHLLFWCGWNGSKNEGLLSYVTKRCEGKIRVVKMGAVMRAKRQLAYKDNHAVKQEQQTFNRTIDRFVDAILGNTAENHN
;
A
#
# COMPACT_ATOMS: atom_id res chain seq x y z
N MET A 1 41.72 -2.76 -3.21
CA MET A 1 40.24 -2.64 -3.15
C MET A 1 39.56 -3.80 -3.87
N GLY A 2 39.17 -4.83 -3.10
CA GLY A 2 38.21 -5.84 -3.51
C GLY A 2 36.80 -5.27 -3.42
N TYR A 3 35.87 -5.80 -4.21
CA TYR A 3 34.46 -5.43 -4.14
C TYR A 3 33.97 -5.46 -2.69
N PRO A 4 33.24 -4.43 -2.22
CA PRO A 4 32.35 -4.66 -1.11
C PRO A 4 31.37 -5.75 -1.56
N LEU A 5 31.14 -6.75 -0.70
CA LEU A 5 30.07 -7.74 -0.85
C LEU A 5 28.66 -7.10 -0.88
N TYR A 6 28.57 -5.78 -0.80
CA TYR A 6 27.39 -4.95 -0.96
C TYR A 6 27.45 -4.22 -2.29
N ILE A 7 26.61 -4.63 -3.25
CA ILE A 7 26.14 -3.71 -4.29
C ILE A 7 25.28 -2.70 -3.53
N GLU A 8 25.74 -1.45 -3.43
CA GLU A 8 24.93 -0.40 -2.83
C GLU A 8 23.65 -0.27 -3.64
N ALA A 9 22.54 -0.54 -2.96
CA ALA A 9 21.26 -0.68 -3.58
C ALA A 9 20.65 0.69 -3.82
N SER A 10 20.95 1.25 -4.99
CA SER A 10 20.53 2.58 -5.39
C SER A 10 20.10 2.58 -6.85
N GLU A 11 19.29 3.57 -7.19
CA GLU A 11 18.91 3.83 -8.58
C GLU A 11 20.14 4.06 -9.48
N GLU A 12 21.12 4.81 -8.99
CA GLU A 12 22.37 5.05 -9.71
C GLU A 12 23.10 3.73 -10.04
N THR A 13 23.05 2.77 -9.12
CA THR A 13 23.57 1.43 -9.37
C THR A 13 22.75 0.69 -10.43
N LEU A 14 21.42 0.76 -10.39
CA LEU A 14 20.55 0.18 -11.42
C LEU A 14 20.82 0.77 -12.81
N ARG A 15 20.97 2.11 -12.92
CA ARG A 15 21.32 2.81 -14.18
C ARG A 15 22.68 2.35 -14.70
N LYS A 16 23.71 2.33 -13.84
CA LYS A 16 25.05 1.81 -14.19
C LYS A 16 25.04 0.34 -14.61
N LEU A 17 24.18 -0.47 -14.01
CA LEU A 17 24.01 -1.87 -14.40
C LEU A 17 23.35 -1.96 -15.78
N ASN A 18 22.28 -1.21 -16.01
CA ASN A 18 21.55 -1.21 -17.28
C ASN A 18 22.46 -0.93 -18.48
N GLU A 19 23.39 0.02 -18.34
CA GLU A 19 24.39 0.33 -19.37
C GLU A 19 25.37 -0.82 -19.67
N LYS A 20 25.57 -1.76 -18.74
CA LYS A 20 26.49 -2.89 -18.87
C LYS A 20 25.86 -4.11 -19.53
N PHE A 21 24.53 -4.22 -19.56
CA PHE A 21 23.80 -5.31 -20.23
C PHE A 21 23.61 -5.01 -21.72
N LYS A 22 24.72 -5.07 -22.48
CA LYS A 22 24.73 -4.89 -23.94
C LYS A 22 24.94 -6.22 -24.65
N PRO A 23 24.33 -6.44 -25.83
CA PRO A 23 24.63 -7.61 -26.65
C PRO A 23 26.13 -7.70 -26.93
N VAL A 24 26.64 -8.93 -26.93
CA VAL A 24 28.02 -9.25 -27.28
C VAL A 24 28.12 -9.48 -28.78
N ALA A 25 29.04 -8.76 -29.41
CA ALA A 25 29.38 -8.96 -30.81
C ALA A 25 30.10 -10.31 -31.01
N GLU A 26 29.83 -10.95 -32.13
CA GLU A 26 30.40 -12.24 -32.52
C GLU A 26 31.92 -12.31 -32.35
N ASP A 27 32.65 -11.40 -32.99
CA ASP A 27 34.13 -11.41 -32.96
C ASP A 27 34.69 -11.28 -31.53
N ARG A 28 34.02 -10.50 -30.68
CA ARG A 28 34.42 -10.32 -29.27
C ARG A 28 34.15 -11.57 -28.44
N PHE A 29 33.06 -12.27 -28.74
CA PHE A 29 32.73 -13.54 -28.12
C PHE A 29 33.76 -14.61 -28.49
N LEU A 30 34.05 -14.77 -29.79
CA LEU A 30 35.05 -15.71 -30.30
C LEU A 30 36.43 -15.42 -29.69
N TYR A 31 36.87 -14.16 -29.70
CA TYR A 31 38.11 -13.75 -29.03
C TYR A 31 38.13 -14.16 -27.55
N SER A 32 37.02 -13.99 -26.84
CA SER A 32 36.93 -14.35 -25.42
C SER A 32 37.00 -15.85 -25.16
N LEU A 33 36.46 -16.66 -26.08
CA LEU A 33 36.60 -18.11 -26.04
C LEU A 33 38.07 -18.53 -26.23
N GLN A 34 38.76 -17.92 -27.18
CA GLN A 34 40.19 -18.18 -27.43
C GLN A 34 41.07 -17.79 -26.24
N GLN A 35 40.84 -16.61 -25.65
CA GLN A 35 41.62 -16.14 -24.49
C GLN A 35 41.50 -17.07 -23.27
N LYS A 36 40.32 -17.65 -23.06
CA LYS A 36 40.09 -18.59 -21.94
C LYS A 36 40.43 -20.04 -22.28
N ARG A 37 40.56 -20.39 -23.57
CA ARG A 37 40.83 -21.75 -24.07
C ARG A 37 39.78 -22.75 -23.58
N TRP A 38 38.53 -22.45 -23.92
CA TRP A 38 37.39 -23.30 -23.58
C TRP A 38 37.49 -24.67 -24.24
N THR A 39 37.21 -25.74 -23.48
CA THR A 39 36.92 -27.05 -24.06
C THR A 39 35.46 -27.12 -24.50
N ILE A 40 35.15 -28.05 -25.39
CA ILE A 40 33.76 -28.32 -25.83
C ILE A 40 32.86 -28.65 -24.63
N GLU A 41 33.33 -29.48 -23.70
CA GLU A 41 32.58 -29.81 -22.47
C GLU A 41 32.30 -28.58 -21.59
N GLU A 42 33.28 -27.66 -21.47
CA GLU A 42 33.07 -26.39 -20.78
C GLU A 42 31.99 -25.55 -21.49
N VAL A 43 31.97 -25.52 -22.82
CA VAL A 43 30.95 -24.83 -23.63
C VAL A 43 29.56 -25.43 -23.38
N HIS A 44 29.41 -26.76 -23.44
CA HIS A 44 28.15 -27.44 -23.11
C HIS A 44 27.66 -27.08 -21.70
N THR A 45 28.55 -27.21 -20.71
CA THR A 45 28.21 -26.96 -19.30
C THR A 45 27.81 -25.51 -19.07
N PHE A 46 28.49 -24.56 -19.70
CA PHE A 46 28.18 -23.15 -19.55
C PHE A 46 26.90 -22.76 -20.29
N ASN A 47 26.66 -23.32 -21.48
CA ASN A 47 25.43 -23.10 -22.23
C ASN A 47 24.20 -23.59 -21.43
N ALA A 48 24.30 -24.76 -20.78
CA ALA A 48 23.24 -25.25 -19.88
C ALA A 48 23.01 -24.30 -18.68
N ARG A 49 24.08 -23.74 -18.11
CA ARG A 49 23.96 -22.74 -17.01
C ARG A 49 23.35 -21.42 -17.46
N LEU A 50 23.61 -20.99 -18.70
CA LEU A 50 22.96 -19.81 -19.29
C LEU A 50 21.46 -20.03 -19.38
N GLN A 51 21.01 -21.18 -19.88
CA GLN A 51 19.59 -21.52 -19.98
C GLN A 51 18.88 -21.52 -18.62
N ILE A 52 19.53 -22.09 -17.59
CA ILE A 52 19.01 -22.03 -16.21
C ILE A 52 18.93 -20.58 -15.71
N SER A 53 19.95 -19.76 -15.99
CA SER A 53 19.94 -18.35 -15.57
C SER A 53 18.87 -17.54 -16.32
N TYR A 54 18.63 -17.87 -17.59
CA TYR A 54 17.59 -17.29 -18.42
C TYR A 54 16.20 -17.58 -17.85
N SER A 55 15.90 -18.83 -17.50
CA SER A 55 14.59 -19.19 -16.93
C SER A 55 14.32 -18.51 -15.58
N TYR A 56 15.33 -18.36 -14.71
CA TYR A 56 15.18 -17.58 -13.49
C TYR A 56 14.92 -16.09 -13.78
N THR A 57 15.61 -15.52 -14.76
CA THR A 57 15.43 -14.11 -15.17
C THR A 57 14.04 -13.89 -15.75
N GLN A 58 13.51 -14.85 -16.53
CA GLN A 58 12.15 -14.81 -17.08
C GLN A 58 11.10 -14.76 -15.97
N ASN A 59 11.24 -15.60 -14.95
CA ASN A 59 10.35 -15.57 -13.79
C ASN A 59 10.43 -14.24 -13.02
N GLU A 60 11.63 -13.66 -12.88
CA GLU A 60 11.81 -12.35 -12.24
C GLU A 60 11.18 -11.23 -13.08
N TYR A 61 11.35 -11.26 -14.41
CA TYR A 61 10.74 -10.33 -15.35
C TYR A 61 9.21 -10.29 -15.20
N GLU A 62 8.57 -11.46 -15.22
CA GLU A 62 7.10 -11.57 -15.06
C GLU A 62 6.63 -11.04 -13.71
N ARG A 63 7.35 -11.34 -12.62
CA ARG A 63 7.03 -10.80 -11.28
C ARG A 63 7.13 -9.28 -11.22
N ILE A 64 8.10 -8.68 -11.90
CA ILE A 64 8.28 -7.22 -11.92
C ILE A 64 7.22 -6.57 -12.81
N GLN A 65 6.82 -7.21 -13.91
CA GLN A 65 5.68 -6.74 -14.70
C GLN A 65 4.39 -6.69 -13.87
N GLU A 66 4.10 -7.73 -13.08
CA GLU A 66 2.93 -7.71 -12.20
C GLU A 66 3.06 -6.67 -11.10
N LEU A 67 4.24 -6.54 -10.49
CA LEU A 67 4.50 -5.52 -9.48
C LEU A 67 4.26 -4.11 -10.02
N ARG A 68 4.77 -3.80 -11.22
CA ARG A 68 4.64 -2.48 -11.86
C ARG A 68 3.18 -2.03 -11.96
N LYS A 69 2.24 -2.96 -12.17
CA LYS A 69 0.82 -2.63 -12.30
C LYS A 69 0.23 -2.04 -11.01
N THR A 70 0.74 -2.44 -9.85
CA THR A 70 0.13 -2.15 -8.55
C THR A 70 0.99 -1.29 -7.62
N TYR A 71 2.32 -1.29 -7.79
CA TYR A 71 3.26 -0.69 -6.84
C TYR A 71 2.97 0.79 -6.54
N ASN A 72 2.83 1.60 -7.58
CA ASN A 72 2.61 3.04 -7.48
C ASN A 72 1.11 3.42 -7.42
N ARG A 73 0.21 2.44 -7.21
CA ARG A 73 -1.24 2.68 -7.16
C ARG A 73 -1.77 2.94 -5.76
N GLU A 74 -0.96 2.70 -4.73
CA GLU A 74 -1.33 2.94 -3.34
C GLU A 74 -0.32 3.88 -2.70
N TYR A 75 -0.81 4.67 -1.73
CA TYR A 75 0.00 5.63 -1.00
C TYR A 75 0.94 4.99 0.05
N PRO A 76 0.47 4.02 0.86
CA PRO A 76 1.38 3.24 1.70
C PRO A 76 2.07 2.13 0.91
N THR A 77 3.26 1.74 1.39
CA THR A 77 3.99 0.60 0.85
C THR A 77 4.68 -0.15 1.98
N ASN A 78 4.87 -1.46 1.90
CA ASN A 78 5.50 -2.23 3.00
C ASN A 78 7.02 -1.95 3.17
N HIS A 79 7.53 -0.89 2.55
CA HIS A 79 8.92 -0.50 2.54
C HIS A 79 9.10 0.79 3.34
N LYS A 80 9.97 0.77 4.35
CA LYS A 80 9.98 1.80 5.40
C LYS A 80 10.78 3.07 5.06
N LYS A 81 11.33 3.28 3.85
CA LYS A 81 12.20 4.45 3.52
C LYS A 81 12.29 4.76 2.01
N TYR A 82 12.53 6.02 1.63
CA TYR A 82 12.77 6.49 0.23
C TYR A 82 13.87 5.74 -0.55
N LEU A 83 14.90 5.25 0.14
CA LEU A 83 15.99 4.48 -0.47
C LEU A 83 15.63 3.01 -0.70
N SER A 84 14.42 2.57 -0.32
CA SER A 84 14.06 1.15 -0.30
C SER A 84 13.38 0.62 -1.55
N THR A 85 12.80 1.46 -2.42
CA THR A 85 12.26 0.98 -3.71
C THR A 85 13.36 0.35 -4.57
N ALA A 86 14.51 1.02 -4.69
CA ALA A 86 15.67 0.45 -5.38
C ALA A 86 16.19 -0.83 -4.70
N ILE A 87 16.20 -0.88 -3.36
CA ILE A 87 16.58 -2.08 -2.59
C ILE A 87 15.64 -3.24 -2.88
N GLU A 88 14.34 -3.00 -2.84
CA GLU A 88 13.31 -4.01 -3.04
C GLU A 88 13.36 -4.56 -4.48
N LEU A 89 13.41 -3.66 -5.46
CA LEU A 89 13.51 -4.02 -6.88
C LEU A 89 14.79 -4.79 -7.15
N MET A 90 15.95 -4.36 -6.60
CA MET A 90 17.19 -5.13 -6.67
C MET A 90 17.08 -6.51 -6.00
N GLY A 91 16.33 -6.61 -4.90
CA GLY A 91 16.01 -7.87 -4.25
C GLY A 91 15.22 -8.81 -5.17
N LYS A 92 14.30 -8.26 -5.98
CA LYS A 92 13.49 -9.02 -6.94
C LYS A 92 14.27 -9.46 -8.18
N ILE A 93 15.33 -8.75 -8.58
CA ILE A 93 16.23 -9.15 -9.69
C ILE A 93 17.52 -9.84 -9.21
N ARG A 94 17.56 -10.34 -7.97
CA ARG A 94 18.79 -10.88 -7.37
C ARG A 94 19.33 -12.08 -8.16
N SER A 95 18.47 -12.93 -8.71
CA SER A 95 18.91 -14.10 -9.49
C SER A 95 19.45 -13.66 -10.85
N THR A 96 18.83 -12.64 -11.46
CA THR A 96 19.33 -11.96 -12.66
C THR A 96 20.75 -11.45 -12.39
N LEU A 97 20.98 -10.65 -11.35
CA LEU A 97 22.32 -10.11 -11.04
C LEU A 97 23.34 -11.22 -10.73
N SER A 98 22.92 -12.29 -10.07
CA SER A 98 23.75 -13.47 -9.77
C SER A 98 24.16 -14.22 -11.04
N GLY A 99 23.22 -14.42 -11.98
CA GLY A 99 23.47 -15.02 -13.29
C GLY A 99 24.51 -14.23 -14.06
N TYR A 100 24.37 -12.90 -14.10
CA TYR A 100 25.29 -12.01 -14.79
C TYR A 100 26.70 -12.08 -14.20
N LYS A 101 26.82 -12.12 -12.86
CA LYS A 101 28.11 -12.31 -12.20
C LYS A 101 28.75 -13.63 -12.62
N LYS A 102 28.00 -14.73 -12.64
CA LYS A 102 28.49 -16.04 -13.10
C LYS A 102 28.95 -16.01 -14.56
N ILE A 103 28.30 -15.22 -15.42
CA ILE A 103 28.72 -15.02 -16.82
C ILE A 103 30.05 -14.29 -16.87
N VAL A 104 30.14 -13.14 -16.19
CA VAL A 104 31.40 -12.36 -16.11
C VAL A 104 32.54 -13.24 -15.61
N ASP A 105 32.30 -14.06 -14.58
CA ASP A 105 33.25 -15.01 -14.01
C ASP A 105 33.63 -16.12 -14.98
N GLY A 106 32.64 -16.60 -15.72
CA GLY A 106 32.79 -17.55 -16.82
C GLY A 106 33.73 -17.06 -17.89
N PHE A 107 33.86 -15.77 -18.17
CA PHE A 107 34.74 -15.25 -19.22
C PHE A 107 36.01 -14.57 -18.72
N ARG A 108 36.35 -14.74 -17.43
CA ARG A 108 37.63 -14.28 -16.90
C ARG A 108 38.78 -15.10 -17.51
N PRO A 109 39.86 -14.46 -18.00
CA PRO A 109 41.06 -15.18 -18.43
C PRO A 109 41.60 -16.08 -17.33
N ARG A 110 42.07 -17.29 -17.68
CA ARG A 110 42.73 -18.18 -16.72
C ARG A 110 43.94 -17.45 -16.11
N LYS A 111 44.07 -17.44 -14.78
CA LYS A 111 45.18 -16.76 -14.08
C LYS A 111 46.51 -17.27 -14.63
N LYS A 112 47.29 -16.41 -15.29
CA LYS A 112 48.71 -16.72 -15.55
C LYS A 112 49.43 -16.75 -14.19
N ARG A 113 50.17 -17.82 -13.90
CA ARG A 113 51.00 -17.93 -12.67
C ARG A 113 51.83 -16.65 -12.51
N GLY A 114 51.78 -16.01 -11.33
CA GLY A 114 52.63 -14.87 -10.96
C GLY A 114 52.10 -13.45 -11.21
N ARG A 115 50.95 -13.23 -11.88
CA ARG A 115 50.39 -11.87 -12.00
C ARG A 115 49.67 -11.43 -10.73
N LYS A 116 50.22 -10.42 -10.03
CA LYS A 116 49.50 -9.70 -8.98
C LYS A 116 48.24 -9.06 -9.57
N VAL A 117 47.10 -9.30 -8.94
CA VAL A 117 45.84 -8.66 -9.31
C VAL A 117 45.98 -7.18 -8.96
N LYS A 118 45.85 -6.29 -9.96
CA LYS A 118 45.82 -4.83 -9.69
C LYS A 118 44.63 -4.54 -8.79
N GLU A 119 44.89 -3.90 -7.66
CA GLU A 119 43.84 -3.45 -6.75
C GLU A 119 42.93 -2.41 -7.43
N GLY A 120 41.61 -2.47 -7.17
CA GLY A 120 40.65 -1.49 -7.69
C GLY A 120 40.01 -1.81 -9.05
N VAL A 121 40.45 -2.87 -9.74
CA VAL A 121 39.86 -3.31 -11.03
C VAL A 121 38.64 -4.20 -10.77
N THR A 122 37.48 -3.85 -11.32
CA THR A 122 36.22 -4.60 -11.13
C THR A 122 36.25 -5.93 -11.91
N ASP A 123 35.35 -6.85 -11.61
CA ASP A 123 35.26 -8.17 -12.23
C ASP A 123 34.75 -8.06 -13.66
N TYR A 124 33.85 -7.10 -13.89
CA TYR A 124 33.44 -6.67 -15.21
C TYR A 124 34.64 -6.15 -16.04
N ASP A 125 35.60 -5.48 -15.39
CA ASP A 125 36.80 -4.99 -16.08
C ASP A 125 37.81 -6.09 -16.41
N ARG A 126 37.65 -7.29 -15.83
CA ARG A 126 38.58 -8.42 -16.01
C ARG A 126 38.12 -9.42 -17.05
N THR A 127 36.87 -9.35 -17.50
CA THR A 127 36.38 -10.23 -18.56
C THR A 127 36.71 -9.66 -19.93
N SER A 128 37.22 -10.51 -20.82
CA SER A 128 37.42 -10.16 -22.23
C SER A 128 36.11 -9.97 -23.00
N LEU A 129 35.01 -10.46 -22.42
CA LEU A 129 33.69 -10.47 -23.04
C LEU A 129 33.09 -9.07 -23.21
N PHE A 130 33.39 -8.13 -22.31
CA PHE A 130 32.75 -6.81 -22.30
C PHE A 130 33.74 -5.63 -22.32
N ARG A 131 35.02 -5.83 -21.99
CA ARG A 131 36.03 -4.76 -21.95
C ARG A 131 37.32 -5.12 -22.69
N GLY A 132 38.08 -4.08 -23.01
CA GLY A 132 39.38 -4.15 -23.68
C GLY A 132 39.30 -4.11 -25.21
N THR A 133 40.43 -3.73 -25.81
CA THR A 133 40.69 -3.91 -27.25
C THR A 133 40.79 -5.40 -27.55
N TYR A 134 40.15 -5.83 -28.63
CA TYR A 134 40.24 -7.20 -29.13
C TYR A 134 40.60 -7.15 -30.61
N SER A 135 41.35 -8.15 -31.06
CA SER A 135 41.58 -8.39 -32.48
C SER A 135 40.41 -9.20 -33.02
N GLN A 136 39.95 -8.86 -34.22
CA GLN A 136 39.00 -9.69 -34.94
C GLN A 136 39.57 -11.10 -35.10
N ASP A 137 38.71 -12.11 -34.95
CA ASP A 137 39.15 -13.48 -35.09
C ASP A 137 39.54 -13.77 -36.55
N ALA A 138 40.71 -14.39 -36.74
CA ALA A 138 41.24 -14.67 -38.07
C ALA A 138 40.61 -15.92 -38.72
N PHE A 139 40.00 -16.80 -37.92
CA PHE A 139 39.52 -18.11 -38.38
C PHE A 139 37.98 -18.27 -38.28
N GLY A 140 37.32 -17.39 -37.53
CA GLY A 140 35.87 -17.36 -37.38
C GLY A 140 35.30 -18.64 -36.77
N TRP A 141 34.04 -18.92 -37.07
CA TRP A 141 33.33 -20.10 -36.58
C TRP A 141 33.99 -21.43 -36.96
N GLU A 142 34.68 -21.49 -38.10
CA GLU A 142 35.26 -22.72 -38.64
C GLU A 142 36.44 -23.24 -37.81
N ALA A 143 36.97 -22.43 -36.88
CA ALA A 143 37.99 -22.86 -35.93
C ALA A 143 37.47 -23.81 -34.83
N TYR A 144 36.14 -23.95 -34.69
CA TYR A 144 35.51 -24.69 -33.59
C TYR A 144 34.89 -26.01 -34.06
N PRO A 145 35.28 -27.17 -33.47
CA PRO A 145 34.76 -28.48 -33.87
C PRO A 145 33.24 -28.61 -33.77
N ASP A 146 32.61 -27.92 -32.81
CA ASP A 146 31.16 -27.88 -32.60
C ASP A 146 30.61 -26.47 -32.81
N LYS A 147 30.85 -25.87 -33.98
CA LYS A 147 30.48 -24.47 -34.25
C LYS A 147 29.01 -24.13 -33.94
N GLU A 148 28.09 -25.06 -34.14
CA GLU A 148 26.66 -24.81 -33.86
C GLU A 148 26.38 -24.64 -32.36
N ILE A 149 27.02 -25.42 -31.48
CA ILE A 149 26.81 -25.22 -30.04
C ILE A 149 27.45 -23.92 -29.54
N VAL A 150 28.54 -23.49 -30.17
CA VAL A 150 29.19 -22.22 -29.86
C VAL A 150 28.33 -21.04 -30.32
N LYS A 151 27.69 -21.13 -31.49
CA LYS A 151 26.68 -20.16 -31.95
C LYS A 151 25.46 -20.12 -31.04
N ASP A 152 24.93 -21.28 -30.65
CA ASP A 152 23.82 -21.37 -29.69
C ASP A 152 24.17 -20.72 -28.36
N MET A 153 25.40 -20.91 -27.88
CA MET A 153 25.87 -20.27 -26.65
C MET A 153 25.91 -18.74 -26.78
N LEU A 154 26.35 -18.20 -27.92
CA LEU A 154 26.31 -16.75 -28.18
C LEU A 154 24.86 -16.22 -28.20
N LYS A 155 23.97 -16.93 -28.90
CA LYS A 155 22.55 -16.59 -28.95
C LYS A 155 21.94 -16.55 -27.55
N ASN A 156 22.12 -17.62 -26.77
CA ASN A 156 21.59 -17.75 -25.42
C ASN A 156 22.16 -16.70 -24.46
N LEU A 157 23.43 -16.34 -24.61
CA LEU A 157 24.05 -15.25 -23.88
C LEU A 157 23.39 -13.90 -24.22
N ASN A 158 23.19 -13.61 -25.50
CA ASN A 158 22.56 -12.36 -25.93
C ASN A 158 21.09 -12.28 -25.53
N ASP A 159 20.35 -13.39 -25.62
CA ASP A 159 18.96 -13.49 -25.16
C ASP A 159 18.87 -13.23 -23.64
N TYR A 160 19.77 -13.83 -22.86
CA TYR A 160 19.88 -13.56 -21.42
C TYR A 160 20.20 -12.08 -21.12
N LEU A 161 21.19 -11.49 -21.81
CA LEU A 161 21.58 -10.10 -21.56
C LEU A 161 20.45 -9.13 -21.92
N LYS A 162 19.72 -9.41 -23.01
CA LYS A 162 18.53 -8.66 -23.40
C LYS A 162 17.44 -8.74 -22.34
N LEU A 163 17.10 -9.94 -21.87
CA LEU A 163 16.07 -10.13 -20.85
C LEU A 163 16.45 -9.49 -19.51
N ALA A 164 17.71 -9.63 -19.09
CA ALA A 164 18.23 -8.99 -17.88
C ALA A 164 18.18 -7.46 -17.97
N ARG A 165 18.46 -6.89 -19.15
CA ARG A 165 18.28 -5.46 -19.42
C ARG A 165 16.81 -5.05 -19.28
N MET A 166 15.88 -5.83 -19.85
CA MET A 166 14.44 -5.56 -19.73
C MET A 166 13.97 -5.59 -18.26
N CYS A 167 14.50 -6.49 -17.42
CA CYS A 167 14.23 -6.45 -15.98
C CYS A 167 14.68 -5.14 -15.33
N LEU A 168 15.89 -4.67 -15.67
CA LEU A 168 16.44 -3.41 -15.13
C LEU A 168 15.64 -2.19 -15.62
N GLU A 169 15.24 -2.18 -16.88
CA GLU A 169 14.39 -1.13 -17.46
C GLU A 169 13.04 -1.06 -16.72
N LEU A 170 12.38 -2.20 -16.48
CA LEU A 170 11.15 -2.22 -15.67
C LEU A 170 11.36 -1.72 -14.24
N CYS A 171 12.48 -2.07 -13.60
CA CYS A 171 12.79 -1.52 -12.27
C CYS A 171 12.96 0.01 -12.31
N LEU A 172 13.64 0.53 -13.33
CA LEU A 172 13.82 1.98 -13.50
C LEU A 172 12.49 2.68 -13.79
N GLU A 173 11.61 2.08 -14.61
CA GLU A 173 10.27 2.62 -14.86
C GLU A 173 9.44 2.77 -13.58
N VAL A 174 9.49 1.78 -12.66
CA VAL A 174 8.79 1.87 -11.37
C VAL A 174 9.35 3.02 -10.51
N ILE A 175 10.68 3.18 -10.47
CA ILE A 175 11.34 4.26 -9.74
C ILE A 175 11.02 5.63 -10.35
N ASP A 176 11.03 5.73 -11.68
CA ASP A 176 10.77 6.97 -12.40
C ASP A 176 9.31 7.42 -12.21
N GLU A 177 8.33 6.50 -12.25
CA GLU A 177 6.92 6.82 -11.93
C GLU A 177 6.75 7.24 -10.46
N GLU A 178 7.43 6.59 -9.51
CA GLU A 178 7.42 6.99 -8.09
C GLU A 178 7.94 8.43 -7.92
N LYS A 179 9.04 8.78 -8.60
CA LYS A 179 9.60 10.13 -8.60
C LYS A 179 8.66 11.14 -9.23
N GLU A 180 8.00 10.79 -10.33
CA GLU A 180 7.03 11.66 -10.99
C GLU A 180 5.86 12.00 -10.05
N ILE A 181 5.36 11.00 -9.30
CA ILE A 181 4.32 11.20 -8.27
C ILE A 181 4.82 12.16 -7.17
N ARG A 182 6.04 11.95 -6.66
CA ARG A 182 6.65 12.83 -5.63
C ARG A 182 6.84 14.28 -6.10
N ASN A 183 7.12 14.46 -7.39
CA ASN A 183 7.28 15.78 -7.99
C ASN A 183 5.93 16.41 -8.41
N THR A 184 4.81 15.69 -8.24
CA THR A 184 3.47 16.13 -8.63
C THR A 184 2.52 16.08 -7.43
N PRO A 185 2.48 17.13 -6.59
CA PRO A 185 1.74 17.11 -5.32
C PRO A 185 0.25 16.75 -5.44
N ASP A 186 -0.43 17.20 -6.50
CA ASP A 186 -1.83 16.87 -6.74
C ASP A 186 -2.06 15.38 -7.01
N TRP A 187 -1.13 14.73 -7.70
CA TRP A 187 -1.22 13.29 -7.98
C TRP A 187 -0.97 12.47 -6.71
N ALA A 188 0.08 12.81 -5.95
CA ALA A 188 0.33 12.18 -4.65
C ALA A 188 -0.86 12.36 -3.69
N TYR A 189 -1.46 13.55 -3.67
CA TYR A 189 -2.64 13.84 -2.87
C TYR A 189 -3.86 13.00 -3.25
N ALA A 190 -4.11 12.80 -4.54
CA ALA A 190 -5.20 11.93 -5.01
C ALA A 190 -5.03 10.48 -4.55
N LEU A 191 -3.80 9.94 -4.63
CA LEU A 191 -3.47 8.59 -4.14
C LEU A 191 -3.61 8.50 -2.61
N TYR A 192 -3.16 9.53 -1.90
CA TYR A 192 -3.31 9.65 -0.44
C TYR A 192 -4.79 9.59 -0.04
N GLN A 193 -5.65 10.40 -0.66
CA GLN A 193 -7.08 10.46 -0.33
C GLN A 193 -7.76 9.12 -0.56
N ASP A 194 -7.54 8.49 -1.72
CA ASP A 194 -8.12 7.20 -2.03
C ASP A 194 -7.67 6.10 -1.05
N SER A 195 -6.38 6.10 -0.69
CA SER A 195 -5.84 5.16 0.30
C SER A 195 -6.37 5.44 1.71
N PHE A 196 -6.54 6.71 2.08
CA PHE A 196 -7.09 7.15 3.36
C PHE A 196 -8.54 6.70 3.53
N ASP A 197 -9.39 6.94 2.53
CA ASP A 197 -10.81 6.56 2.56
C ASP A 197 -11.00 5.05 2.65
N ARG A 198 -10.17 4.28 1.93
CA ARG A 198 -10.12 2.80 2.03
C ARG A 198 -9.70 2.35 3.42
N SER A 199 -8.65 2.96 3.97
CA SER A 199 -8.13 2.66 5.32
C SER A 199 -9.20 2.89 6.39
N VAL A 200 -9.81 4.08 6.44
CA VAL A 200 -10.85 4.43 7.41
C VAL A 200 -12.05 3.48 7.31
N SER A 201 -12.47 3.14 6.09
CA SER A 201 -13.60 2.21 5.87
C SER A 201 -13.35 0.81 6.45
N ASN A 202 -12.09 0.33 6.41
CA ASN A 202 -11.71 -1.01 6.85
C ASN A 202 -11.47 -1.11 8.38
N GLN A 203 -11.35 0.02 9.09
CA GLN A 203 -10.84 0.07 10.46
C GLN A 203 -11.90 0.04 11.57
N ARG A 204 -13.12 -0.40 11.26
CA ARG A 204 -14.23 -0.48 12.24
C ARG A 204 -13.89 -1.24 13.53
N LEU A 205 -13.04 -2.27 13.45
CA LEU A 205 -12.61 -3.06 14.61
C LEU A 205 -11.54 -2.33 15.45
N MET A 206 -10.73 -1.46 14.86
CA MET A 206 -9.72 -0.67 15.59
C MET A 206 -10.39 0.36 16.51
N ILE A 207 -11.57 0.85 16.12
CA ILE A 207 -12.45 1.71 16.94
C ILE A 207 -12.80 1.04 18.26
N GLU A 208 -13.09 -0.26 18.20
CA GLU A 208 -13.46 -1.04 19.38
C GLU A 208 -12.28 -1.23 20.33
N TYR A 209 -11.05 -1.29 19.79
CA TYR A 209 -9.81 -1.35 20.58
C TYR A 209 -9.42 0.00 21.22
N MET A 210 -9.79 1.13 20.59
CA MET A 210 -9.54 2.47 21.13
C MET A 210 -10.56 2.89 22.21
N LYS A 211 -11.58 2.06 22.49
CA LYS A 211 -12.56 2.33 23.57
C LYS A 211 -11.85 2.44 24.92
N GLY A 212 -12.10 3.54 25.64
CA GLY A 212 -11.60 3.76 26.99
C GLY A 212 -10.19 4.32 27.08
N LYS A 213 -9.50 4.54 25.94
CA LYS A 213 -8.26 5.29 25.90
C LYS A 213 -8.55 6.74 25.55
N ASP A 214 -8.84 7.54 26.57
CA ASP A 214 -8.91 9.01 26.44
C ASP A 214 -7.51 9.63 26.50
N GLU A 215 -6.50 8.87 26.08
CA GLU A 215 -5.15 9.38 25.92
C GLU A 215 -5.12 10.35 24.75
N ASP A 216 -4.35 11.43 24.89
CA ASP A 216 -3.96 12.25 23.75
C ASP A 216 -3.30 11.32 22.73
N ILE A 217 -3.94 11.18 21.57
CA ILE A 217 -3.41 10.37 20.49
C ILE A 217 -2.28 11.18 19.87
N ASP A 218 -1.11 11.14 20.50
CA ASP A 218 0.07 11.81 20.00
C ASP A 218 0.58 11.04 18.78
N ASN A 219 0.43 11.66 17.61
CA ASN A 219 0.98 11.17 16.37
C ASN A 219 1.73 12.33 15.71
N GLU A 220 3.05 12.23 15.67
CA GLU A 220 3.96 13.25 15.14
C GLU A 220 3.61 13.65 13.70
N ILE A 221 3.02 12.74 12.92
CA ILE A 221 2.65 12.97 11.53
C ILE A 221 1.33 13.72 11.44
N VAL A 222 0.39 13.46 12.35
CA VAL A 222 -0.81 14.28 12.46
C VAL A 222 -0.42 15.71 12.81
N LYS A 223 0.49 15.91 13.79
CA LYS A 223 1.03 17.22 14.14
C LYS A 223 1.74 17.89 12.95
N ALA A 224 2.65 17.18 12.29
CA ALA A 224 3.36 17.69 11.11
C ALA A 224 2.41 18.11 9.98
N MET A 225 1.33 17.36 9.75
CA MET A 225 0.31 17.70 8.75
C MET A 225 -0.55 18.91 9.14
N GLU A 226 -0.71 19.19 10.43
CA GLU A 226 -1.43 20.36 10.93
C GLU A 226 -0.56 21.63 10.92
N GLU A 227 0.75 21.48 11.11
CA GLU A 227 1.75 22.56 11.12
C GLU A 227 2.31 22.87 9.72
N ALA A 228 2.07 22.01 8.74
CA ALA A 228 2.59 22.17 7.38
C ALA A 228 1.99 23.40 6.67
N GLU A 229 2.86 24.25 6.12
CA GLU A 229 2.47 25.37 5.27
C GLU A 229 1.81 24.89 3.96
N ASP A 230 2.34 23.82 3.38
CA ASP A 230 1.74 23.12 2.23
C ASP A 230 1.60 21.61 2.51
N VAL A 231 0.37 21.22 2.86
CA VAL A 231 0.02 19.83 3.16
C VAL A 231 0.18 18.91 1.94
N LYS A 232 -0.09 19.40 0.72
CA LYS A 232 0.05 18.58 -0.49
C LYS A 232 1.52 18.29 -0.77
N GLN A 233 2.37 19.28 -0.60
CA GLN A 233 3.81 19.12 -0.75
C GLN A 233 4.37 18.12 0.29
N LEU A 234 3.96 18.24 1.56
CA LEU A 234 4.33 17.28 2.60
C LEU A 234 3.84 15.86 2.26
N ILE A 235 2.62 15.70 1.73
CA ILE A 235 2.10 14.40 1.28
C ILE A 235 2.93 13.84 0.11
N ALA A 236 3.34 14.67 -0.85
CA ALA A 236 4.19 14.24 -1.95
C ALA A 236 5.56 13.75 -1.45
N GLU A 237 6.14 14.48 -0.50
CA GLU A 237 7.37 14.08 0.18
C GLU A 237 7.18 12.76 0.92
N LEU A 238 6.09 12.59 1.67
CA LEU A 238 5.79 11.38 2.45
C LEU A 238 5.23 10.21 1.65
N TYR A 239 5.09 10.32 0.32
CA TYR A 239 4.67 9.20 -0.53
C TYR A 239 5.56 7.97 -0.26
N HIS A 240 4.97 6.79 -0.08
CA HIS A 240 5.70 5.54 0.23
C HIS A 240 6.60 5.57 1.48
N ALA A 241 6.45 6.57 2.37
CA ALA A 241 7.18 6.63 3.64
C ALA A 241 6.57 5.72 4.72
N PHE A 242 5.32 5.28 4.51
CA PHE A 242 4.56 4.50 5.49
C PHE A 242 4.41 3.05 5.09
N SER A 243 4.60 2.15 6.05
CA SER A 243 4.01 0.82 5.96
C SER A 243 2.48 0.90 5.99
N TYR A 244 1.81 -0.12 5.48
CA TYR A 244 0.35 -0.22 5.57
C TYR A 244 -0.13 -0.11 7.01
N ALA A 245 0.56 -0.75 7.96
CA ALA A 245 0.22 -0.68 9.37
C ALA A 245 0.39 0.74 9.94
N ASP A 246 1.48 1.41 9.60
CA ASP A 246 1.77 2.78 10.07
C ASP A 246 0.77 3.79 9.47
N PHE A 247 0.49 3.69 8.17
CA PHE A 247 -0.50 4.52 7.49
C PHE A 247 -1.90 4.29 8.05
N ASN A 248 -2.25 3.03 8.30
CA ASN A 248 -3.52 2.66 8.90
C ASN A 248 -3.68 3.31 10.28
N PHE A 249 -2.67 3.18 11.15
CA PHE A 249 -2.66 3.81 12.46
C PHE A 249 -2.79 5.34 12.35
N TYR A 250 -2.01 5.98 11.48
CA TYR A 250 -2.11 7.41 11.19
C TYR A 250 -3.53 7.83 10.76
N CYS A 251 -4.17 7.06 9.87
CA CYS A 251 -5.53 7.37 9.41
C CYS A 251 -6.55 7.39 10.56
N VAL A 252 -6.44 6.42 11.49
CA VAL A 252 -7.26 6.39 12.71
C VAL A 252 -6.97 7.63 13.57
N CYS A 253 -5.70 7.91 13.86
CA CYS A 253 -5.31 9.07 14.68
C CYS A 253 -5.83 10.38 14.11
N LYS A 254 -5.66 10.60 12.79
CA LYS A 254 -6.15 11.80 12.10
C LYS A 254 -7.67 11.89 12.16
N THR A 255 -8.38 10.79 11.91
CA THR A 255 -9.85 10.76 11.95
C THR A 255 -10.38 11.12 13.35
N ILE A 256 -9.76 10.60 14.40
CA ILE A 256 -10.13 10.90 15.79
C ILE A 256 -9.77 12.36 16.15
N SER A 257 -8.57 12.84 15.79
CA SER A 257 -8.16 14.24 16.03
C SER A 257 -9.12 15.23 15.36
N ASP A 258 -9.41 15.02 14.07
CA ASP A 258 -10.34 15.84 13.30
C ASP A 258 -11.76 15.81 13.91
N GLY A 259 -12.19 14.66 14.42
CA GLY A 259 -13.51 14.53 15.06
C GLY A 259 -13.59 15.17 16.44
N ARG A 260 -12.54 15.08 17.26
CA ARG A 260 -12.46 15.76 18.57
C ARG A 260 -12.61 17.28 18.41
N LYS A 261 -12.03 17.88 17.35
CA LYS A 261 -12.15 19.31 17.04
C LYS A 261 -13.60 19.77 16.83
N VAL A 262 -14.49 18.86 16.44
CA VAL A 262 -15.93 19.10 16.23
C VAL A 262 -16.81 18.42 17.29
N GLY A 263 -16.25 18.02 18.44
CA GLY A 263 -17.01 17.50 19.58
C GLY A 263 -17.45 16.03 19.49
N LEU A 264 -16.86 15.24 18.59
CA LEU A 264 -17.12 13.80 18.47
C LEU A 264 -16.22 12.97 19.37
N THR A 265 -16.75 11.86 19.88
CA THR A 265 -15.94 10.83 20.55
C THR A 265 -15.07 10.07 19.53
N PRO A 266 -14.02 9.33 19.96
CA PRO A 266 -13.24 8.49 19.06
C PRO A 266 -14.08 7.46 18.28
N GLU A 267 -15.08 6.88 18.95
CA GLU A 267 -16.02 5.94 18.33
C GLU A 267 -16.87 6.62 17.25
N GLU A 268 -17.43 7.79 17.56
CA GLU A 268 -18.25 8.57 16.63
C GLU A 268 -17.46 9.07 15.42
N SER A 269 -16.25 9.57 15.65
CA SER A 269 -15.36 10.09 14.62
C SER A 269 -15.08 9.04 13.56
N THR A 270 -14.84 7.80 13.98
CA THR A 270 -14.46 6.73 13.07
C THR A 270 -15.68 6.01 12.47
N LEU A 271 -16.82 5.95 13.17
CA LEU A 271 -18.05 5.37 12.63
C LEU A 271 -18.75 6.28 11.61
N PHE A 272 -18.73 7.59 11.84
CA PHE A 272 -19.62 8.53 11.14
C PHE A 272 -18.88 9.64 10.39
N GLY A 273 -17.62 9.90 10.74
CA GLY A 273 -16.80 10.95 10.13
C GLY A 273 -17.24 12.36 10.54
N LYS A 274 -16.33 13.33 10.39
CA LYS A 274 -16.56 14.74 10.74
C LYS A 274 -17.70 15.41 9.96
N ALA A 275 -17.98 14.96 8.73
CA ALA A 275 -19.02 15.54 7.89
C ALA A 275 -20.44 15.39 8.48
N ASN A 276 -20.63 14.46 9.42
CA ASN A 276 -21.91 14.24 10.08
C ASN A 276 -21.92 14.71 11.55
N ALA A 277 -20.96 15.55 11.97
CA ALA A 277 -20.74 15.86 13.38
C ALA A 277 -21.99 16.37 14.10
N ASP A 278 -22.66 17.38 13.56
CA ASP A 278 -23.88 17.96 14.15
C ASP A 278 -24.97 16.90 14.36
N LYS A 279 -25.19 16.03 13.36
CA LYS A 279 -26.18 14.95 13.46
C LYS A 279 -25.81 13.96 14.55
N VAL A 280 -24.54 13.58 14.64
CA VAL A 280 -24.06 12.62 15.65
C VAL A 280 -24.17 13.20 17.06
N ILE A 281 -23.86 14.48 17.26
CA ILE A 281 -24.04 15.17 18.54
C ILE A 281 -25.52 15.17 18.94
N ARG A 282 -26.43 15.47 18.00
CA ARG A 282 -27.87 15.44 18.22
C ARG A 282 -28.38 14.03 18.57
N ILE A 283 -27.88 12.99 17.90
CA ILE A 283 -28.17 11.59 18.23
C ILE A 283 -27.69 11.27 19.65
N ARG A 284 -26.45 11.64 19.99
CA ARG A 284 -25.86 11.42 21.32
C ARG A 284 -26.72 12.06 22.41
N ALA A 285 -27.10 13.32 22.24
CA ALA A 285 -27.97 14.04 23.19
C ALA A 285 -29.34 13.36 23.37
N LEU A 286 -29.96 12.91 22.28
CA LEU A 286 -31.21 12.16 22.34
C LEU A 286 -31.07 10.85 23.12
N LEU A 287 -30.03 10.06 22.83
CA LEU A 287 -29.80 8.77 23.48
C LEU A 287 -29.45 8.93 24.96
N ASP A 288 -28.58 9.88 25.29
CA ASP A 288 -28.16 10.15 26.68
C ASP A 288 -29.37 10.57 27.53
N HIS A 289 -30.28 11.38 26.99
CA HIS A 289 -31.51 11.76 27.69
C HIS A 289 -32.53 10.62 27.77
N ILE A 290 -32.68 9.81 26.71
CA ILE A 290 -33.50 8.58 26.78
C ILE A 290 -33.00 7.66 27.91
N GLN A 291 -31.68 7.55 28.10
CA GLN A 291 -31.12 6.80 29.21
C GLN A 291 -31.38 7.45 30.57
N GLU A 292 -31.26 8.76 30.69
CA GLU A 292 -31.58 9.52 31.90
C GLU A 292 -33.01 9.24 32.37
N LEU A 293 -33.99 9.37 31.45
CA LEU A 293 -35.40 9.04 31.73
C LEU A 293 -35.59 7.58 32.16
N ALA A 294 -34.79 6.65 31.62
CA ALA A 294 -34.80 5.27 32.08
C ALA A 294 -34.22 5.09 33.49
N LYS A 295 -33.25 5.91 33.90
CA LYS A 295 -32.73 5.90 35.29
C LYS A 295 -33.77 6.41 36.28
N GLU A 296 -34.54 7.43 35.91
CA GLU A 296 -35.60 7.98 36.75
C GLU A 296 -36.77 7.01 36.95
N ARG A 297 -36.89 5.98 36.10
CA ARG A 297 -37.94 4.96 36.10
C ARG A 297 -37.52 3.62 36.69
N ASP A 298 -36.27 3.49 37.16
CA ASP A 298 -35.75 2.25 37.79
C ASP A 298 -36.54 1.86 39.07
N ASP A 299 -37.32 2.80 39.63
CA ASP A 299 -38.24 2.61 40.75
C ASP A 299 -39.57 1.94 40.35
N VAL A 300 -39.87 1.83 39.05
CA VAL A 300 -41.06 1.16 38.52
C VAL A 300 -40.74 -0.30 38.20
N ILE A 301 -41.07 -1.20 39.13
CA ILE A 301 -40.94 -2.66 38.96
C ILE A 301 -41.61 -3.09 37.63
N GLY A 302 -40.79 -3.57 36.68
CA GLY A 302 -41.25 -4.15 35.42
C GLY A 302 -41.06 -3.31 34.16
N TRP A 303 -40.45 -2.12 34.24
CA TRP A 303 -40.12 -1.34 33.04
C TRP A 303 -38.87 -1.89 32.34
N GLU A 304 -39.02 -2.99 31.59
CA GLU A 304 -38.03 -3.38 30.56
C GLU A 304 -38.24 -2.49 29.32
N GLY A 305 -37.87 -1.21 29.42
CA GLY A 305 -37.99 -0.26 28.31
C GLY A 305 -37.28 -0.80 27.07
N MET A 306 -38.05 -1.12 26.02
CA MET A 306 -37.53 -1.60 24.74
C MET A 306 -37.75 -0.54 23.68
N LEU A 307 -36.67 -0.11 23.00
CA LEU A 307 -36.83 0.68 21.78
C LEU A 307 -37.31 -0.25 20.68
N ASP A 308 -38.56 -0.08 20.25
CA ASP A 308 -39.17 -0.93 19.24
C ASP A 308 -38.54 -0.75 17.84
N GLY A 309 -38.89 -1.65 16.93
CA GLY A 309 -38.35 -1.65 15.58
C GLY A 309 -38.80 -0.47 14.72
N GLU A 310 -39.94 0.14 15.01
CA GLU A 310 -40.48 1.27 14.26
C GLU A 310 -39.79 2.57 14.68
N PHE A 311 -39.62 2.81 15.98
CA PHE A 311 -38.83 3.90 16.52
C PHE A 311 -37.39 3.86 16.01
N VAL A 312 -36.71 2.71 16.16
CA VAL A 312 -35.32 2.57 15.71
C VAL A 312 -35.22 2.80 14.21
N MET A 313 -36.19 2.33 13.42
CA MET A 313 -36.23 2.55 11.98
C MET A 313 -36.43 4.03 11.61
N HIS A 314 -37.34 4.74 12.27
CA HIS A 314 -37.54 6.18 12.06
C HIS A 314 -36.32 6.99 12.49
N LEU A 315 -35.64 6.57 13.56
CA LEU A 315 -34.36 7.12 13.98
C LEU A 315 -33.28 6.92 12.90
N LEU A 316 -33.13 5.71 12.34
CA LEU A 316 -32.21 5.44 11.22
C LEU A 316 -32.49 6.37 10.03
N PHE A 317 -33.77 6.58 9.69
CA PHE A 317 -34.17 7.49 8.61
C PHE A 317 -33.89 8.95 8.92
N TRP A 318 -34.14 9.41 10.15
CA TRP A 318 -33.82 10.77 10.59
C TRP A 318 -32.31 11.04 10.54
N CYS A 319 -31.50 10.03 10.87
CA CYS A 319 -30.03 10.07 10.70
C CYS A 319 -29.58 10.10 9.23
N GLY A 320 -30.47 9.81 8.28
CA GLY A 320 -30.17 9.71 6.85
C GLY A 320 -29.46 8.42 6.46
N TRP A 321 -29.54 7.36 7.28
CA TRP A 321 -28.83 6.10 7.07
C TRP A 321 -29.81 5.02 6.62
N ASN A 322 -29.98 4.94 5.29
CA ASN A 322 -31.08 4.18 4.67
C ASN A 322 -30.61 2.88 3.98
N GLY A 323 -29.32 2.51 4.14
CA GLY A 323 -28.65 1.42 3.41
C GLY A 323 -28.00 0.33 4.28
N SER A 324 -27.07 -0.45 3.73
CA SER A 324 -26.37 -1.55 4.42
C SER A 324 -25.50 -1.12 5.63
N LYS A 325 -25.35 0.18 5.87
CA LYS A 325 -24.59 0.75 7.00
C LYS A 325 -25.36 0.73 8.34
N ASN A 326 -26.59 0.23 8.37
CA ASN A 326 -27.46 0.25 9.56
C ASN A 326 -26.88 -0.53 10.76
N GLU A 327 -26.07 -1.56 10.53
CA GLU A 327 -25.51 -2.38 11.61
C GLU A 327 -24.56 -1.59 12.52
N GLY A 328 -23.79 -0.65 11.97
CA GLY A 328 -22.87 0.18 12.74
C GLY A 328 -23.60 1.12 13.69
N LEU A 329 -24.65 1.81 13.21
CA LEU A 329 -25.47 2.67 14.07
C LEU A 329 -26.28 1.85 15.07
N LEU A 330 -26.88 0.73 14.65
CA LEU A 330 -27.62 -0.10 15.59
C LEU A 330 -26.70 -0.60 16.70
N SER A 331 -25.48 -1.04 16.37
CA SER A 331 -24.48 -1.42 17.37
C SER A 331 -24.13 -0.25 18.28
N TYR A 332 -23.93 0.96 17.74
CA TYR A 332 -23.68 2.17 18.53
C TYR A 332 -24.86 2.50 19.47
N VAL A 333 -26.10 2.49 18.98
CA VAL A 333 -27.32 2.74 19.78
C VAL A 333 -27.51 1.67 20.85
N THR A 334 -27.37 0.39 20.50
CA THR A 334 -27.47 -0.73 21.44
C THR A 334 -26.43 -0.63 22.54
N LYS A 335 -25.18 -0.33 22.20
CA LYS A 335 -24.09 -0.15 23.16
C LYS A 335 -24.31 1.07 24.04
N ARG A 336 -24.71 2.21 23.47
CA ARG A 336 -25.00 3.43 24.23
C ARG A 336 -26.11 3.18 25.25
N CYS A 337 -27.18 2.50 24.85
CA CYS A 337 -28.33 2.18 25.69
C CYS A 337 -28.14 0.97 26.64
N GLU A 338 -26.99 0.29 26.60
CA GLU A 338 -26.75 -0.98 27.29
C GLU A 338 -26.98 -0.87 28.81
N GLY A 339 -27.56 -1.92 29.40
CA GLY A 339 -27.80 -2.03 30.84
C GLY A 339 -29.12 -1.45 31.37
N LYS A 340 -29.84 -0.61 30.60
CA LYS A 340 -31.11 0.02 31.04
C LYS A 340 -32.24 -0.05 30.02
N ILE A 341 -31.94 0.15 28.75
CA ILE A 341 -32.91 0.06 27.66
C ILE A 341 -32.47 -1.02 26.70
N ARG A 342 -33.35 -2.00 26.42
CA ARG A 342 -33.08 -3.01 25.41
C ARG A 342 -33.40 -2.44 24.03
N VAL A 343 -32.44 -2.52 23.11
CA VAL A 343 -32.66 -2.14 21.71
C VAL A 343 -32.99 -3.40 20.92
N VAL A 344 -34.04 -3.34 20.08
CA VAL A 344 -34.40 -4.50 19.24
C VAL A 344 -33.26 -4.91 18.29
N LYS A 345 -33.22 -6.20 17.95
CA LYS A 345 -32.29 -6.72 16.93
C LYS A 345 -32.63 -6.18 15.54
N MET A 346 -31.64 -6.12 14.65
CA MET A 346 -31.78 -5.65 13.26
C MET A 346 -32.93 -6.32 12.50
N GLY A 347 -33.21 -7.60 12.77
CA GLY A 347 -34.33 -8.32 12.16
C GLY A 347 -35.71 -7.69 12.42
N ALA A 348 -35.92 -7.11 13.60
CA ALA A 348 -37.16 -6.41 13.95
C ALA A 348 -37.24 -5.03 13.26
N VAL A 349 -36.13 -4.30 13.19
CA VAL A 349 -36.02 -3.03 12.45
C VAL A 349 -36.33 -3.24 10.97
N MET A 350 -35.77 -4.30 10.37
CA MET A 350 -36.04 -4.67 8.97
C MET A 350 -37.46 -5.20 8.74
N ARG A 351 -38.13 -5.70 9.78
CA ARG A 351 -39.55 -6.06 9.72
C ARG A 351 -40.42 -4.81 9.69
N ALA A 352 -40.16 -3.84 10.57
CA ALA A 352 -40.85 -2.55 10.58
C ALA A 352 -40.67 -1.81 9.23
N LYS A 353 -39.44 -1.76 8.70
CA LYS A 353 -39.15 -1.19 7.37
C LYS A 353 -39.96 -1.87 6.25
N ARG A 354 -40.09 -3.20 6.29
CA ARG A 354 -40.89 -3.95 5.32
C ARG A 354 -42.38 -3.67 5.48
N GLN A 355 -42.90 -3.58 6.69
CA GLN A 355 -44.31 -3.25 6.95
C GLN A 355 -44.68 -1.86 6.41
N LEU A 356 -43.76 -0.89 6.51
CA LEU A 356 -43.94 0.45 5.93
C LEU A 356 -43.91 0.46 4.41
N ALA A 357 -43.18 -0.45 3.76
CA ALA A 357 -43.20 -0.58 2.30
C ALA A 357 -44.57 -1.03 1.76
N TYR A 358 -45.44 -1.59 2.60
CA TYR A 358 -46.83 -1.93 2.27
C TYR A 358 -47.83 -0.84 2.65
N LYS A 359 -47.42 0.22 3.35
CA LYS A 359 -48.25 1.40 3.62
C LYS A 359 -48.21 2.36 2.42
N ASP A 360 -49.20 3.24 2.33
CA ASP A 360 -49.23 4.31 1.34
C ASP A 360 -48.01 5.25 1.48
N ASN A 361 -47.35 5.54 0.35
CA ASN A 361 -46.11 6.32 0.31
C ASN A 361 -46.27 7.75 0.87
N HIS A 362 -47.46 8.34 0.76
CA HIS A 362 -47.72 9.67 1.31
C HIS A 362 -47.89 9.61 2.83
N ALA A 363 -48.62 8.60 3.34
CA ALA A 363 -48.75 8.37 4.77
C ALA A 363 -47.39 8.13 5.46
N VAL A 364 -46.53 7.29 4.88
CA VAL A 364 -45.18 7.01 5.42
C VAL A 364 -44.30 8.26 5.46
N LYS A 365 -44.37 9.11 4.42
CA LYS A 365 -43.64 10.39 4.41
C LYS A 365 -44.14 11.34 5.49
N GLN A 366 -45.45 11.39 5.73
CA GLN A 366 -46.02 12.20 6.81
C GLN A 366 -45.64 11.69 8.20
N GLU A 367 -45.67 10.37 8.41
CA GLU A 367 -45.20 9.73 9.66
C GLU A 367 -43.74 10.10 9.93
N GLN A 368 -42.84 9.94 8.94
CA GLN A 368 -41.43 10.31 9.10
C GLN A 368 -41.22 11.82 9.30
N GLN A 369 -41.96 12.68 8.59
CA GLN A 369 -41.86 14.13 8.78
C GLN A 369 -42.32 14.56 10.18
N THR A 370 -43.37 13.91 10.71
CA THR A 370 -43.87 14.15 12.06
C THR A 370 -42.85 13.68 13.09
N PHE A 371 -42.26 12.50 12.89
CA PHE A 371 -41.16 12.00 13.72
C PHE A 371 -39.98 12.99 13.71
N ASN A 372 -39.50 13.38 12.52
CA ASN A 372 -38.38 14.31 12.36
C ASN A 372 -38.62 15.62 13.13
N ARG A 373 -39.79 16.26 12.91
CA ARG A 373 -40.14 17.52 13.59
C ARG A 373 -40.21 17.36 15.12
N THR A 374 -40.71 16.22 15.59
CA THR A 374 -40.84 15.94 17.02
C THR A 374 -39.47 15.76 17.65
N ILE A 375 -38.61 14.94 17.05
CA ILE A 375 -37.24 14.72 17.51
C ILE A 375 -36.42 16.01 17.42
N ASP A 376 -36.52 16.77 16.32
CA ASP A 376 -35.78 18.02 16.15
C ASP A 376 -36.13 19.01 17.28
N ARG A 377 -37.42 19.28 17.51
CA ARG A 377 -37.85 20.17 18.60
C ARG A 377 -37.37 19.70 19.97
N PHE A 378 -37.40 18.39 20.19
CA PHE A 378 -37.00 17.80 21.46
C PHE A 378 -35.50 17.94 21.70
N VAL A 379 -34.68 17.59 20.72
CA VAL A 379 -33.22 17.70 20.81
C VAL A 379 -32.79 19.16 20.91
N ASP A 380 -33.43 20.06 20.18
CA ASP A 380 -33.13 21.49 20.24
C ASP A 380 -33.44 22.07 21.64
N ALA A 381 -34.49 21.57 22.31
CA ALA A 381 -34.78 21.94 23.70
C ALA A 381 -33.71 21.40 24.68
N ILE A 382 -33.25 20.16 24.50
CA ILE A 382 -32.17 19.57 25.32
C ILE A 382 -30.87 20.37 25.17
N LEU A 383 -30.48 20.65 23.92
CA LEU A 383 -29.24 21.37 23.60
C LEU A 383 -29.32 22.87 23.95
N GLY A 384 -30.51 23.47 23.89
CA GLY A 384 -30.75 24.85 24.32
C GLY A 384 -30.67 25.03 25.84
N ASN A 385 -31.26 24.12 26.61
CA ASN A 385 -31.23 24.16 28.08
C ASN A 385 -29.84 23.86 28.68
N THR A 386 -28.94 23.23 27.92
CA THR A 386 -27.56 22.99 28.37
C THR A 386 -26.66 24.21 28.20
N ALA A 387 -26.99 25.16 27.32
CA ALA A 387 -26.24 26.41 27.16
C ALA A 387 -26.52 27.43 28.28
N GLU A 388 -27.70 27.40 28.89
CA GLU A 388 -28.07 28.30 30.00
C GLU A 388 -27.53 27.85 31.37
N ASN A 389 -27.15 26.58 31.50
CA ASN A 389 -26.65 26.00 32.76
C ASN A 389 -25.12 26.06 32.94
N HIS A 390 -24.40 26.71 32.02
CA HIS A 390 -22.94 26.89 32.06
C HIS A 390 -22.47 28.35 32.08
N ASN A 391 -23.35 29.30 32.40
CA ASN A 391 -22.99 30.70 32.68
C ASN A 391 -22.98 31.01 34.17
#